data_AF-A0ABD3JN15-F1
#
_entry.id   AF-A0ABD3JN15-F1
#
_cell.length_a   1.000
_cell.length_b   1.000
_cell.length_c   1.000
_cell.angle_alpha   90.00
_cell.angle_beta   90.00
_cell.angle_gamma   90.00
#
_symmetry.space_group_name_H-M   'P 1'
#
loop_
_entity.id
_entity.type
_entity.pdbx_description
1 polymer ?
#
loop_
_entity_poly.entity_id
_entity_poly.type
_entity_poly.pdbx_seq_one_letter_code
_entity_poly.pdbx_strand_id
1 'polypeptide(L)'
;MDREQEEMQLLGFCGIIKESIKLIFTWRKIFSQITLALLLPVSFIALAYTEISRFPMAKIQRDQRALDHAKAGTPKYKMLSNLLTSNIIELSLSAVAYWILALIFSLLSKSTVVYTIACVYTSRPITFGRAMSIIPKVWKRLVVTYLWGFLAIVIYTVCIVVTFIICCLLLGLLHSPAVKLTLGFIVFILFILSLFGLVYIEVISDLAGVTSVLEDIYGIQAMFKTMNLVKGKMGISIAISLLPAIVSMATYTVFRIFMANGYEFGFLRFGVTALSFLFRPMLTLVGLVTQTVIYFVCKSYHDENINKSALLLDEYVPLQADDV
;
A
#
# COMPACT_ATOMS: atom_id res chain seq x y z
N MET A 1 11.47 30.08 -6.54
CA MET A 1 11.55 28.74 -7.14
C MET A 1 12.90 28.10 -6.84
N ASP A 2 14.03 28.74 -7.16
CA ASP A 2 15.37 28.17 -6.89
C ASP A 2 15.68 27.97 -5.39
N ARG A 3 15.27 28.91 -4.53
CA ARG A 3 15.50 28.82 -3.07
C ARG A 3 14.73 27.68 -2.38
N GLU A 4 13.54 27.34 -2.86
CA GLU A 4 12.76 26.19 -2.32
C GLU A 4 13.35 24.86 -2.78
N GLN A 5 13.98 24.83 -3.95
CA GLN A 5 14.61 23.64 -4.51
C GLN A 5 15.94 23.32 -3.80
N GLU A 6 16.75 24.34 -3.48
CA GLU A 6 17.96 24.18 -2.64
C GLU A 6 17.63 23.74 -1.20
N GLU A 7 16.58 24.29 -0.59
CA GLU A 7 16.12 23.84 0.74
C GLU A 7 15.62 22.38 0.72
N MET A 8 15.01 21.93 -0.38
CA MET A 8 14.57 20.54 -0.54
C MET A 8 15.73 19.55 -0.65
N GLN A 9 16.86 19.92 -1.27
CA GLN A 9 18.04 19.04 -1.38
C GLN A 9 18.65 18.72 -0.01
N LEU A 10 18.61 19.67 0.94
CA LEU A 10 19.17 19.56 2.28
C LEU A 10 18.27 18.83 3.29
N LEU A 11 17.02 18.50 2.92
CA LEU A 11 16.11 17.79 3.80
C LEU A 11 16.63 16.37 4.09
N GLY A 12 16.96 16.14 5.36
CA GLY A 12 17.16 14.80 5.94
C GLY A 12 15.84 14.16 6.37
N PHE A 13 15.91 12.97 6.97
CA PHE A 13 14.76 12.18 7.40
C PHE A 13 13.71 12.98 8.21
N CYS A 14 14.15 13.65 9.28
CA CYS A 14 13.26 14.43 10.15
C CYS A 14 12.69 15.67 9.44
N GLY A 15 13.49 16.28 8.55
CA GLY A 15 13.05 17.41 7.74
C GLY A 15 11.88 17.02 6.83
N ILE A 16 11.98 15.88 6.14
CA ILE A 16 10.94 15.39 5.22
C ILE A 16 9.62 15.13 5.97
N ILE A 17 9.69 14.50 7.15
CA ILE A 17 8.50 14.26 7.98
C ILE A 17 7.90 15.59 8.47
N LYS A 18 8.74 16.51 8.94
CA LYS A 18 8.29 17.83 9.42
C LYS A 18 7.61 18.62 8.31
N GLU A 19 8.17 18.64 7.10
CA GLU A 19 7.59 19.35 5.96
C GLU A 19 6.27 18.70 5.52
N SER A 20 6.21 17.37 5.52
CA SER A 20 4.98 16.62 5.20
C SER A 20 3.85 16.96 6.19
N ILE A 21 4.15 16.99 7.48
CA ILE A 21 3.19 17.37 8.53
C ILE A 21 2.76 18.82 8.37
N LYS A 22 3.71 19.74 8.12
CA LYS A 22 3.42 21.17 7.88
C LYS A 22 2.50 21.36 6.68
N LEU A 23 2.72 20.64 5.57
CA LEU A 23 1.85 20.66 4.39
C LEU A 23 0.43 20.22 4.73
N ILE A 24 0.28 19.12 5.48
CA ILE A 24 -1.02 18.60 5.91
C ILE A 24 -1.78 19.64 6.75
N PHE A 25 -1.11 20.29 7.70
CA PHE A 25 -1.73 21.31 8.55
C PHE A 25 -2.09 22.58 7.78
N THR A 26 -1.23 23.01 6.86
CA THR A 26 -1.45 24.21 6.04
C THR A 26 -2.67 24.05 5.15
N TRP A 27 -2.81 22.90 4.51
CA TRP A 27 -3.90 22.59 3.57
C TRP A 27 -4.97 21.66 4.17
N ARG A 28 -5.18 21.74 5.50
CA ARG A 28 -6.03 20.82 6.27
C ARG A 28 -7.44 20.65 5.70
N LYS A 29 -8.03 21.72 5.12
CA LYS A 29 -9.39 21.68 4.58
C LYS A 29 -9.51 20.69 3.43
N ILE A 30 -8.54 20.72 2.52
CA ILE A 30 -8.52 19.87 1.32
C ILE A 30 -8.14 18.44 1.71
N PHE A 31 -7.12 18.29 2.55
CA PHE A 31 -6.71 16.97 3.03
C PHE A 31 -7.78 16.28 3.90
N SER A 32 -8.56 17.04 4.67
CA SER A 32 -9.72 16.50 5.40
C SER A 32 -10.81 16.02 4.44
N GLN A 33 -11.10 16.76 3.36
CA GLN A 33 -12.04 16.33 2.32
C GLN A 33 -11.57 15.04 1.62
N ILE A 34 -10.30 14.97 1.23
CA ILE A 34 -9.69 13.76 0.65
C ILE A 34 -9.79 12.59 1.64
N THR A 35 -9.50 12.85 2.90
CA THR A 35 -9.55 11.82 3.95
C THR A 35 -10.94 11.27 4.12
N LEU A 36 -11.96 12.14 4.20
CA LEU A 36 -13.34 11.75 4.42
C LEU A 36 -13.97 11.11 3.18
N ALA A 37 -13.61 11.57 1.98
CA ALA A 37 -14.20 11.10 0.73
C ALA A 37 -13.53 9.85 0.14
N LEU A 38 -12.24 9.62 0.40
CA LEU A 38 -11.47 8.55 -0.25
C LEU A 38 -10.81 7.59 0.75
N LEU A 39 -10.09 8.10 1.76
CA LEU A 39 -9.36 7.25 2.70
C LEU A 39 -10.28 6.57 3.74
N LEU A 40 -11.30 7.28 4.19
CA LEU A 40 -12.28 6.77 5.15
C LEU A 40 -13.12 5.62 4.55
N PRO A 41 -13.63 5.71 3.31
CA PRO A 41 -14.25 4.57 2.63
C PRO A 41 -13.36 3.32 2.56
N VAL A 42 -12.05 3.46 2.31
CA VAL A 42 -11.13 2.30 2.31
C VAL A 42 -11.16 1.59 3.67
N SER A 43 -11.08 2.35 4.76
CA SER A 43 -11.17 1.79 6.11
C SER A 43 -12.52 1.12 6.37
N PHE A 44 -13.63 1.73 5.96
CA PHE A 44 -14.97 1.14 6.08
C PHE A 44 -15.12 -0.16 5.28
N ILE A 45 -14.61 -0.20 4.05
CA ILE A 45 -14.62 -1.39 3.20
C ILE A 45 -13.84 -2.54 3.85
N ALA A 46 -12.70 -2.25 4.47
CA ALA A 46 -11.92 -3.23 5.22
C ALA A 46 -12.65 -3.76 6.46
N LEU A 47 -13.33 -2.88 7.20
CA LEU A 47 -14.15 -3.27 8.34
C LEU A 47 -15.34 -4.14 7.89
N ALA A 48 -16.07 -3.71 6.87
CA ALA A 48 -17.21 -4.45 6.31
C ALA A 48 -16.79 -5.85 5.84
N TYR A 49 -15.67 -5.96 5.11
CA TYR A 49 -15.14 -7.25 4.70
C TYR A 49 -14.75 -8.13 5.90
N THR A 50 -14.15 -7.55 6.95
CA THR A 50 -13.82 -8.29 8.18
C THR A 50 -15.06 -8.88 8.86
N GLU A 51 -16.18 -8.14 8.91
CA GLU A 51 -17.43 -8.66 9.47
C GLU A 51 -18.11 -9.68 8.55
N ILE A 52 -18.20 -9.39 7.24
CA ILE A 52 -18.83 -10.28 6.26
C ILE A 52 -18.09 -11.63 6.20
N SER A 53 -16.76 -11.63 6.24
CA SER A 53 -15.94 -12.84 6.17
C SER A 53 -16.01 -13.71 7.43
N ARG A 54 -16.33 -13.15 8.61
CA ARG A 54 -16.38 -13.90 9.87
C ARG A 54 -17.40 -15.03 9.83
N PHE A 55 -18.60 -14.76 9.32
CA PHE A 55 -19.70 -15.70 9.38
C PHE A 55 -19.48 -16.93 8.47
N PRO A 56 -19.11 -16.77 7.18
CA PRO A 56 -18.75 -17.88 6.30
C PRO A 56 -17.50 -18.62 6.81
N MET A 57 -16.48 -17.91 7.31
CA MET A 57 -15.25 -18.54 7.80
C MET A 57 -15.51 -19.47 9.01
N ALA A 58 -16.32 -19.02 9.97
CA ALA A 58 -16.72 -19.83 11.11
C ALA A 58 -17.60 -21.04 10.72
N LYS A 59 -18.35 -20.92 9.63
CA LYS A 59 -19.14 -22.01 9.05
C LYS A 59 -18.24 -23.02 8.33
N ILE A 60 -17.35 -22.56 7.45
CA ILE A 60 -16.34 -23.38 6.75
C ILE A 60 -15.50 -24.18 7.74
N GLN A 61 -15.03 -23.55 8.82
CA GLN A 61 -14.20 -24.23 9.82
C GLN A 61 -14.97 -25.31 10.62
N ARG A 62 -16.29 -25.18 10.76
CA ARG A 62 -17.16 -26.20 11.39
C ARG A 62 -17.45 -27.32 10.41
N ASP A 63 -17.85 -26.97 9.19
CA ASP A 63 -18.20 -27.92 8.14
C ASP A 63 -16.97 -28.75 7.72
N GLN A 64 -15.77 -28.17 7.70
CA GLN A 64 -14.53 -28.89 7.40
C GLN A 64 -14.16 -29.89 8.49
N ARG A 65 -14.29 -29.51 9.78
CA ARG A 65 -14.14 -30.46 10.90
C ARG A 65 -15.15 -31.60 10.84
N ALA A 66 -16.39 -31.32 10.46
CA ALA A 66 -17.42 -32.34 10.29
C ALA A 66 -17.14 -33.24 9.07
N LEU A 67 -16.50 -32.72 8.01
CA LEU A 67 -16.10 -33.47 6.83
C LEU A 67 -14.95 -34.44 7.14
N ASP A 68 -13.95 -33.99 7.91
CA ASP A 68 -12.81 -34.81 8.32
C ASP A 68 -13.25 -36.02 9.16
N HIS A 69 -14.36 -35.90 9.89
CA HIS A 69 -14.98 -37.01 10.64
C HIS A 69 -15.96 -37.87 9.82
N ALA A 70 -16.34 -37.44 8.61
CA ALA A 70 -17.29 -38.16 7.77
C ALA A 70 -16.58 -39.18 6.88
N LYS A 71 -17.14 -40.39 6.76
CA LYS A 71 -16.58 -41.45 5.90
C LYS A 71 -16.77 -41.07 4.42
N ALA A 72 -15.67 -41.10 3.67
CA ALA A 72 -15.65 -40.80 2.24
C ALA A 72 -16.64 -41.70 1.46
N GLY A 73 -17.40 -41.10 0.53
CA GLY A 73 -18.39 -41.80 -0.30
C GLY A 73 -19.81 -41.85 0.26
N THR A 74 -20.07 -41.30 1.46
CA THR A 74 -21.44 -41.19 1.99
C THR A 74 -22.20 -40.00 1.36
N PRO A 75 -23.54 -40.05 1.24
CA PRO A 75 -24.33 -38.91 0.76
C PRO A 75 -24.17 -37.67 1.66
N LYS A 76 -23.91 -37.86 2.96
CA LYS A 76 -23.54 -36.79 3.90
C LYS A 76 -22.22 -36.10 3.52
N TYR A 77 -21.21 -36.85 3.10
CA TYR A 77 -19.93 -36.31 2.62
C TYR A 77 -20.13 -35.42 1.38
N LYS A 78 -20.90 -35.87 0.39
CA LYS A 78 -21.17 -35.11 -0.84
C LYS A 78 -21.99 -33.84 -0.60
N MET A 79 -22.95 -33.89 0.33
CA MET A 79 -23.72 -32.72 0.73
C MET A 79 -22.83 -31.69 1.44
N LEU A 80 -21.99 -32.13 2.37
CA LEU A 80 -21.11 -31.27 3.16
C LEU A 80 -20.00 -30.66 2.30
N SER A 81 -19.44 -31.42 1.34
CA SER A 81 -18.47 -30.89 0.36
C SER A 81 -19.08 -29.79 -0.51
N ASN A 82 -20.30 -29.98 -1.02
CA ASN A 82 -20.98 -28.98 -1.85
C ASN A 82 -21.30 -27.70 -1.06
N LEU A 83 -21.72 -27.83 0.20
CA LEU A 83 -21.92 -26.69 1.10
C LEU A 83 -20.61 -25.93 1.35
N LEU A 84 -19.50 -26.67 1.55
CA LEU A 84 -18.17 -26.08 1.71
C LEU A 84 -17.78 -25.27 0.47
N THR A 85 -17.93 -25.87 -0.72
CA THR A 85 -17.60 -25.21 -2.00
C THR A 85 -18.44 -23.96 -2.21
N SER A 86 -19.75 -23.98 -1.90
CA SER A 86 -20.61 -22.81 -1.99
C SER A 86 -20.16 -21.68 -1.06
N ASN A 87 -19.92 -21.99 0.23
CA ASN A 87 -19.45 -20.99 1.19
C ASN A 87 -18.08 -20.42 0.80
N ILE A 88 -17.18 -21.23 0.23
CA ILE A 88 -15.87 -20.80 -0.27
C ILE A 88 -16.02 -19.88 -1.49
N ILE A 89 -16.94 -20.18 -2.42
CA ILE A 89 -17.21 -19.33 -3.59
C ILE A 89 -17.79 -17.98 -3.15
N GLU A 90 -18.72 -17.96 -2.20
CA GLU A 90 -19.27 -16.72 -1.66
C GLU A 90 -18.18 -15.87 -0.95
N LEU A 91 -17.32 -16.53 -0.17
CA LEU A 91 -16.21 -15.86 0.50
C LEU A 91 -15.17 -15.35 -0.51
N SER A 92 -14.87 -16.10 -1.57
CA SER A 92 -13.92 -15.68 -2.60
C SER A 92 -14.47 -14.51 -3.43
N LEU A 93 -15.75 -14.54 -3.78
CA LEU A 93 -16.41 -13.44 -4.49
C LEU A 93 -16.39 -12.15 -3.65
N SER A 94 -16.74 -12.24 -2.37
CA SER A 94 -16.69 -11.09 -1.45
C SER A 94 -15.26 -10.58 -1.25
N ALA A 95 -14.26 -11.47 -1.20
CA ALA A 95 -12.85 -11.09 -1.14
C ALA A 95 -12.41 -10.36 -2.41
N VAL A 96 -12.74 -10.87 -3.60
CA VAL A 96 -12.41 -10.22 -4.88
C VAL A 96 -13.06 -8.84 -4.96
N ALA A 97 -14.34 -8.73 -4.61
CA ALA A 97 -15.03 -7.45 -4.58
C ALA A 97 -14.37 -6.46 -3.61
N TYR A 98 -13.99 -6.92 -2.41
CA TYR A 98 -13.23 -6.12 -1.44
C TYR A 98 -11.91 -5.61 -2.03
N TRP A 99 -11.09 -6.49 -2.61
CA TRP A 99 -9.80 -6.13 -3.18
C TRP A 99 -9.93 -5.12 -4.33
N ILE A 100 -10.92 -5.31 -5.21
CA ILE A 100 -11.19 -4.38 -6.31
C ILE A 100 -11.60 -3.00 -5.79
N LEU A 101 -12.57 -2.93 -4.87
CA LEU A 101 -13.03 -1.66 -4.32
C LEU A 101 -11.92 -0.95 -3.54
N ALA A 102 -11.18 -1.69 -2.69
CA ALA A 102 -10.05 -1.15 -1.95
C ALA A 102 -8.96 -0.62 -2.89
N LEU A 103 -8.66 -1.33 -3.99
CA LEU A 103 -7.71 -0.90 -5.00
C LEU A 103 -8.17 0.39 -5.66
N ILE A 104 -9.43 0.47 -6.10
CA ILE A 104 -10.00 1.67 -6.73
C ILE A 104 -9.82 2.88 -5.80
N PHE A 105 -10.38 2.82 -4.58
CA PHE A 105 -10.29 3.95 -3.64
C PHE A 105 -8.85 4.30 -3.24
N SER A 106 -7.96 3.30 -3.10
CA SER A 106 -6.54 3.53 -2.81
C SER A 106 -5.83 4.28 -3.93
N LEU A 107 -6.08 3.89 -5.20
CA LEU A 107 -5.52 4.57 -6.35
C LEU A 107 -6.07 5.99 -6.50
N LEU A 108 -7.38 6.20 -6.30
CA LEU A 108 -7.99 7.53 -6.28
C LEU A 108 -7.35 8.41 -5.19
N SER A 109 -7.15 7.87 -3.99
CA SER A 109 -6.50 8.61 -2.90
C SER A 109 -5.06 8.98 -3.26
N LYS A 110 -4.28 8.02 -3.79
CA LYS A 110 -2.90 8.26 -4.25
C LYS A 110 -2.89 9.40 -5.28
N SER A 111 -3.63 9.29 -6.37
CA SER A 111 -3.63 10.33 -7.41
C SER A 111 -4.05 11.70 -6.90
N THR A 112 -5.06 11.76 -6.03
CA THR A 112 -5.60 13.03 -5.52
C THR A 112 -4.62 13.73 -4.57
N VAL A 113 -4.00 12.99 -3.64
CA VAL A 113 -2.98 13.53 -2.73
C VAL A 113 -1.77 14.01 -3.51
N VAL A 114 -1.29 13.18 -4.42
CA VAL A 114 -0.12 13.45 -5.27
C VAL A 114 -0.34 14.70 -6.13
N TYR A 115 -1.50 14.82 -6.78
CA TYR A 115 -1.88 15.99 -7.56
C TYR A 115 -2.00 17.26 -6.70
N THR A 116 -2.61 17.13 -5.51
CA THR A 116 -2.76 18.26 -4.57
C THR A 116 -1.41 18.82 -4.20
N ILE A 117 -0.45 17.96 -3.88
CA ILE A 117 0.90 18.36 -3.48
C ILE A 117 1.67 18.96 -4.65
N ALA A 118 1.54 18.40 -5.86
CA ALA A 118 2.08 19.01 -7.06
C ALA A 118 1.52 20.43 -7.29
N CYS A 119 0.23 20.66 -7.03
CA CYS A 119 -0.37 22.00 -7.11
C CYS A 119 0.20 22.95 -6.04
N VAL A 120 0.44 22.47 -4.82
CA VAL A 120 1.08 23.27 -3.75
C VAL A 120 2.47 23.73 -4.19
N TYR A 121 3.32 22.79 -4.67
CA TYR A 121 4.68 23.11 -5.10
C TYR A 121 4.74 23.97 -6.37
N THR A 122 3.68 23.99 -7.18
CA THR A 122 3.59 24.82 -8.39
C THR A 122 2.79 26.11 -8.18
N SER A 123 2.38 26.42 -6.93
CA SER A 123 1.57 27.59 -6.58
C SER A 123 0.26 27.72 -7.38
N ARG A 124 -0.37 26.59 -7.72
CA ARG A 124 -1.63 26.54 -8.49
C ARG A 124 -2.86 26.52 -7.57
N PRO A 125 -4.03 27.01 -8.03
CA PRO A 125 -5.25 26.99 -7.23
C PRO A 125 -5.71 25.55 -6.99
N ILE A 126 -5.91 25.20 -5.72
CA ILE A 126 -6.24 23.85 -5.29
C ILE A 126 -7.74 23.75 -5.03
N THR A 127 -8.44 22.98 -5.86
CA THR A 127 -9.87 22.66 -5.65
C THR A 127 -10.09 21.16 -5.76
N PHE A 128 -10.89 20.60 -4.84
CA PHE A 128 -11.21 19.17 -4.81
C PHE A 128 -11.88 18.70 -6.10
N GLY A 129 -12.76 19.52 -6.69
CA GLY A 129 -13.39 19.23 -7.98
C GLY A 129 -12.40 19.09 -9.13
N ARG A 130 -11.37 19.96 -9.17
CA ARG A 130 -10.30 19.87 -10.18
C ARG A 130 -9.47 18.60 -10.01
N ALA A 131 -9.12 18.25 -8.78
CA ALA A 131 -8.41 17.01 -8.50
C ALA A 131 -9.21 15.77 -8.93
N MET A 132 -10.53 15.74 -8.68
CA MET A 132 -11.41 14.65 -9.08
C MET A 132 -11.56 14.52 -10.61
N SER A 133 -11.53 15.64 -11.35
CA SER A 133 -11.68 15.66 -12.82
C SER A 133 -10.50 15.02 -13.57
N ILE A 134 -9.31 14.98 -12.95
CA ILE A 134 -8.08 14.45 -13.55
C ILE A 134 -7.99 12.94 -13.39
N ILE A 135 -8.62 12.40 -12.34
CA ILE A 135 -8.61 10.98 -11.98
C ILE A 135 -8.87 10.08 -13.19
N PRO A 136 -9.97 10.21 -13.97
CA PRO A 136 -10.22 9.31 -15.10
C PRO A 136 -9.12 9.34 -16.17
N LYS A 137 -8.39 10.45 -16.32
CA LYS A 137 -7.29 10.58 -17.30
C LYS A 137 -6.02 9.87 -16.83
N VAL A 138 -5.67 10.00 -15.55
CA VAL A 138 -4.45 9.37 -14.97
C VAL A 138 -4.69 7.95 -14.47
N TRP A 139 -5.95 7.53 -14.29
CA TRP A 139 -6.32 6.25 -13.69
C TRP A 139 -5.77 5.05 -14.46
N LYS A 140 -5.88 5.04 -15.80
CA LYS A 140 -5.36 3.93 -16.61
C LYS A 140 -3.85 3.74 -16.42
N ARG A 141 -3.10 4.84 -16.42
CA ARG A 141 -1.63 4.82 -16.25
C ARG A 141 -1.25 4.34 -14.86
N LEU A 142 -1.92 4.86 -13.84
CA LEU A 142 -1.69 4.47 -12.45
C LEU A 142 -2.01 2.99 -12.20
N VAL A 143 -3.11 2.48 -12.76
CA VAL A 143 -3.47 1.04 -12.69
C VAL A 143 -2.40 0.18 -13.34
N VAL A 144 -1.91 0.56 -14.53
CA VAL A 144 -0.86 -0.18 -15.23
C VAL A 144 0.43 -0.22 -14.41
N THR A 145 0.85 0.91 -13.84
CA THR A 145 2.04 0.97 -12.97
C THR A 145 1.87 0.11 -11.72
N TYR A 146 0.70 0.16 -11.08
CA TYR A 146 0.41 -0.65 -9.90
C TYR A 146 0.38 -2.16 -10.21
N LEU A 147 -0.19 -2.54 -11.37
CA LEU A 147 -0.19 -3.93 -11.85
C LEU A 147 1.23 -4.45 -12.11
N TRP A 148 2.10 -3.64 -12.72
CA TRP A 148 3.50 -4.00 -12.92
C TRP A 148 4.26 -4.15 -11.59
N GLY A 149 4.01 -3.27 -10.63
CA GLY A 149 4.56 -3.40 -9.28
C GLY A 149 4.08 -4.66 -8.56
N PHE A 150 2.78 -4.95 -8.63
CA PHE A 150 2.21 -6.17 -8.08
C PHE A 150 2.83 -7.42 -8.72
N LEU A 151 2.97 -7.43 -10.06
CA LEU A 151 3.61 -8.52 -10.78
C LEU A 151 5.06 -8.73 -10.36
N ALA A 152 5.83 -7.65 -10.17
CA ALA A 152 7.21 -7.72 -9.71
C ALA A 152 7.31 -8.36 -8.31
N ILE A 153 6.43 -7.98 -7.37
CA ILE A 153 6.38 -8.56 -6.02
C ILE A 153 6.01 -10.04 -6.08
N VAL A 154 5.02 -10.42 -6.90
CA VAL A 154 4.59 -11.82 -7.07
C VAL A 154 5.73 -12.69 -7.59
N ILE A 155 6.40 -12.25 -8.67
CA ILE A 155 7.54 -12.99 -9.24
C ILE A 155 8.64 -13.16 -8.20
N TYR A 156 9.02 -12.07 -7.51
CA TYR A 156 10.05 -12.10 -6.49
C TYR A 156 9.71 -13.06 -5.33
N THR A 157 8.45 -13.01 -4.86
CA THR A 157 7.96 -13.88 -3.78
C THR A 157 7.96 -15.36 -4.21
N VAL A 158 7.52 -15.67 -5.43
CA VAL A 158 7.54 -17.05 -5.96
C VAL A 158 8.97 -17.58 -6.03
N CYS A 159 9.93 -16.77 -6.51
CA CYS A 159 11.34 -17.15 -6.53
C CYS A 159 11.87 -17.49 -5.14
N ILE A 160 11.54 -16.68 -4.12
CA ILE A 160 11.94 -16.93 -2.73
C ILE A 160 11.34 -18.23 -2.22
N VAL A 161 10.03 -18.44 -2.42
CA VAL A 161 9.33 -19.64 -1.95
C VAL A 161 9.92 -20.90 -2.60
N VAL A 162 10.14 -20.88 -3.92
CA VAL A 162 10.77 -22.00 -4.64
C VAL A 162 12.18 -22.28 -4.10
N THR A 163 12.99 -21.23 -3.93
CA THR A 163 14.34 -21.37 -3.36
C THR A 163 14.30 -21.98 -1.97
N PHE A 164 13.39 -21.51 -1.11
CA PHE A 164 13.22 -22.03 0.24
C PHE A 164 12.78 -23.50 0.25
N ILE A 165 11.83 -23.89 -0.61
CA ILE A 165 11.38 -25.28 -0.75
C ILE A 165 12.56 -26.18 -1.16
N ILE A 166 13.35 -25.78 -2.16
CA ILE A 166 14.52 -26.53 -2.62
C ILE A 166 15.54 -26.68 -1.48
N CYS A 167 15.82 -25.60 -0.74
CA CYS A 167 16.73 -25.63 0.40
C CYS A 167 16.22 -26.54 1.53
N CYS A 168 14.93 -26.54 1.83
CA CYS A 168 14.33 -27.44 2.81
C CYS A 168 14.43 -28.91 2.39
N LEU A 169 14.20 -29.22 1.11
CA LEU A 169 14.37 -30.57 0.58
C LEU A 169 15.82 -31.04 0.69
N LEU A 170 16.79 -30.17 0.37
CA LEU A 170 18.22 -30.47 0.51
C LEU A 170 18.62 -30.72 1.97
N LEU A 171 18.10 -29.93 2.92
CA LEU A 171 18.31 -30.14 4.35
C LEU A 171 17.76 -31.49 4.84
N GLY A 172 16.64 -31.94 4.28
CA GLY A 172 16.05 -33.25 4.57
C GLY A 172 16.87 -34.43 4.02
N LEU A 173 17.51 -34.26 2.86
CA LEU A 173 18.28 -35.30 2.18
C LEU A 173 19.66 -35.55 2.82
N LEU A 174 20.30 -34.49 3.34
CA LEU A 174 21.60 -34.60 4.00
C LEU A 174 21.46 -35.39 5.31
N HIS A 175 22.41 -36.28 5.62
CA HIS A 175 22.42 -37.02 6.89
C HIS A 175 23.39 -36.44 7.93
N SER A 176 24.41 -35.70 7.49
CA SER A 176 25.42 -35.14 8.39
C SER A 176 24.89 -33.91 9.15
N PRO A 177 24.90 -33.90 10.50
CA PRO A 177 24.38 -32.79 11.30
C PRO A 177 25.20 -31.51 11.14
N ALA A 178 26.51 -31.62 10.91
CA ALA A 178 27.38 -30.46 10.70
C ALA A 178 27.02 -29.69 9.41
N VAL A 179 26.77 -30.42 8.32
CA VAL A 179 26.42 -29.81 7.02
C VAL A 179 25.03 -29.19 7.06
N LYS A 180 24.07 -29.80 7.78
CA LYS A 180 22.74 -29.22 8.00
C LYS A 180 22.80 -27.87 8.69
N LEU A 181 23.62 -27.75 9.74
CA LEU A 181 23.73 -26.52 10.51
C LEU A 181 24.33 -25.38 9.68
N THR A 182 25.40 -25.67 8.91
CA THR A 182 26.00 -24.71 7.98
C THR A 182 25.02 -24.28 6.89
N LEU A 183 24.32 -25.22 6.26
CA LEU A 183 23.34 -24.91 5.21
C LEU A 183 22.15 -24.11 5.78
N GLY A 184 21.68 -24.45 6.97
CA GLY A 184 20.63 -23.72 7.67
C GLY A 184 21.00 -22.26 7.94
N PHE A 185 22.24 -22.01 8.37
CA PHE A 185 22.74 -20.64 8.58
C PHE A 185 22.80 -19.85 7.26
N ILE A 186 23.24 -20.47 6.17
CA ILE A 186 23.26 -19.84 4.83
C ILE A 186 21.82 -19.48 4.38
N VAL A 187 20.88 -20.42 4.53
CA VAL A 187 19.46 -20.19 4.19
C VAL A 187 18.87 -19.06 5.03
N PHE A 188 19.22 -18.99 6.32
CA PHE A 188 18.79 -17.91 7.19
C PHE A 188 19.31 -16.54 6.71
N ILE A 189 20.59 -16.44 6.35
CA ILE A 189 21.15 -15.20 5.78
C ILE A 189 20.44 -14.82 4.47
N LEU A 190 20.23 -15.79 3.57
CA LEU A 190 19.52 -15.57 2.31
C LEU A 190 18.08 -15.11 2.54
N PHE A 191 17.40 -15.66 3.55
CA PHE A 191 16.06 -15.24 3.93
C PHE A 191 16.05 -13.78 4.39
N ILE A 192 16.98 -13.37 5.27
CA ILE A 192 17.09 -11.97 5.69
C ILE A 192 17.36 -11.05 4.50
N LEU A 193 18.29 -11.41 3.62
CA LEU A 193 18.61 -10.62 2.42
C LEU A 193 17.39 -10.50 1.48
N SER A 194 16.59 -11.56 1.39
CA SER A 194 15.37 -11.58 0.58
C SER A 194 14.29 -10.66 1.14
N LEU A 195 14.17 -10.54 2.47
CA LEU A 195 13.27 -9.58 3.10
C LEU A 195 13.67 -8.14 2.76
N PHE A 196 14.97 -7.82 2.77
CA PHE A 196 15.46 -6.51 2.33
C PHE A 196 15.13 -6.21 0.87
N GLY A 197 15.27 -7.20 -0.02
CA GLY A 197 14.90 -7.05 -1.42
C GLY A 197 13.40 -6.86 -1.63
N LEU A 198 12.55 -7.51 -0.83
CA LEU A 198 11.09 -7.33 -0.89
C LEU A 198 10.69 -5.91 -0.50
N VAL A 199 11.22 -5.41 0.61
CA VAL A 199 11.01 -4.03 1.06
C VAL A 199 11.47 -3.04 -0.02
N TYR A 200 12.60 -3.30 -0.67
CA TYR A 200 13.10 -2.43 -1.73
C TYR A 200 12.15 -2.34 -2.93
N ILE A 201 11.65 -3.49 -3.40
CA ILE A 201 10.70 -3.55 -4.52
C ILE A 201 9.38 -2.84 -4.13
N GLU A 202 8.92 -3.01 -2.89
CA GLU A 202 7.72 -2.33 -2.38
C GLU A 202 7.88 -0.80 -2.39
N VAL A 203 9.00 -0.29 -1.86
CA VAL A 203 9.30 1.15 -1.85
C VAL A 203 9.36 1.72 -3.27
N ILE A 204 10.03 1.04 -4.20
CA ILE A 204 10.08 1.46 -5.61
C ILE A 204 8.69 1.43 -6.23
N SER A 205 7.90 0.39 -5.98
CA SER A 205 6.58 0.24 -6.57
C SER A 205 5.62 1.35 -6.12
N ASP A 206 5.67 1.70 -4.83
CA ASP A 206 4.87 2.79 -4.28
C ASP A 206 5.29 4.14 -4.84
N LEU A 207 6.60 4.42 -4.89
CA LEU A 207 7.11 5.67 -5.42
C LEU A 207 6.93 5.78 -6.95
N ALA A 208 6.97 4.66 -7.67
CA ALA A 208 6.65 4.61 -9.09
C ALA A 208 5.18 4.97 -9.37
N GLY A 209 4.28 4.63 -8.44
CA GLY A 209 2.89 5.11 -8.47
C GLY A 209 2.81 6.65 -8.42
N VAL A 210 3.63 7.28 -7.57
CA VAL A 210 3.74 8.75 -7.50
C VAL A 210 4.32 9.31 -8.82
N THR A 211 5.43 8.74 -9.30
CA THR A 211 6.07 9.13 -10.57
C THR A 211 5.08 9.03 -11.73
N SER A 212 4.27 7.97 -11.79
CA SER A 212 3.28 7.75 -12.86
C SER A 212 2.11 8.73 -12.85
N VAL A 213 1.87 9.43 -11.74
CA VAL A 213 0.87 10.50 -11.66
C VAL A 213 1.48 11.84 -12.06
N LEU A 214 2.75 12.08 -11.73
CA LEU A 214 3.43 13.35 -12.05
C LEU A 214 4.03 13.40 -13.45
N GLU A 215 4.28 12.24 -14.06
CA GLU A 215 4.97 12.13 -15.33
C GLU A 215 4.17 11.31 -16.33
N ASP A 216 4.40 11.58 -17.62
CA ASP A 216 3.87 10.77 -18.72
C ASP A 216 4.67 9.48 -18.93
N ILE A 217 4.95 8.77 -17.83
CA ILE A 217 5.70 7.52 -17.82
C ILE A 217 4.94 6.55 -16.93
N TYR A 218 4.69 5.34 -17.42
CA TYR A 218 3.88 4.33 -16.72
C TYR A 218 4.49 2.93 -16.81
N GLY A 219 3.98 2.02 -15.99
CA GLY A 219 4.41 0.60 -15.99
C GLY A 219 5.87 0.43 -15.60
N ILE A 220 6.57 -0.43 -16.33
CA ILE A 220 7.98 -0.78 -16.06
C ILE A 220 8.93 0.41 -16.21
N GLN A 221 8.63 1.34 -17.13
CA GLN A 221 9.45 2.53 -17.35
C GLN A 221 9.43 3.46 -16.13
N ALA A 222 8.27 3.59 -15.47
CA ALA A 222 8.14 4.36 -14.24
C ALA A 222 8.95 3.71 -13.09
N MET A 223 8.98 2.38 -13.02
CA MET A 223 9.78 1.65 -12.01
C MET A 223 11.28 1.85 -12.22
N PHE A 224 11.78 1.71 -13.45
CA PHE A 224 13.19 1.94 -13.75
C PHE A 224 13.61 3.39 -13.49
N LYS A 225 12.77 4.36 -13.86
CA LYS A 225 13.04 5.77 -13.56
C LYS A 225 13.10 6.00 -12.05
N THR A 226 12.12 5.49 -11.32
CA THR A 226 12.07 5.62 -9.85
C THR A 226 13.28 4.98 -9.18
N MET A 227 13.72 3.82 -9.66
CA MET A 227 14.94 3.17 -9.18
C MET A 227 16.17 4.07 -9.36
N ASN A 228 16.28 4.77 -10.49
CA ASN A 228 17.38 5.72 -10.72
C ASN A 228 17.26 6.99 -9.87
N LEU A 229 16.04 7.50 -9.64
CA LEU A 229 15.82 8.67 -8.77
C LEU A 229 16.20 8.38 -7.31
N VAL A 230 15.93 7.17 -6.81
CA VAL A 230 16.22 6.79 -5.43
C VAL A 230 17.71 6.48 -5.21
N LYS A 231 18.50 6.24 -6.28
CA LYS A 231 19.96 6.08 -6.17
C LYS A 231 20.57 7.36 -5.60
N GLY A 232 21.23 7.24 -4.44
CA GLY A 232 21.83 8.34 -3.69
C GLY A 232 21.17 8.62 -2.33
N LYS A 233 19.84 8.43 -2.19
CA LYS A 233 19.10 8.62 -0.92
C LYS A 233 18.26 7.39 -0.54
N MET A 234 18.70 6.19 -0.92
CA MET A 234 17.98 4.93 -0.72
C MET A 234 17.66 4.64 0.75
N GLY A 235 18.60 4.85 1.67
CA GLY A 235 18.37 4.62 3.10
C GLY A 235 17.25 5.50 3.68
N ILE A 236 17.19 6.76 3.25
CA ILE A 236 16.15 7.71 3.70
C ILE A 236 14.79 7.31 3.11
N SER A 237 14.72 6.99 1.83
CA SER A 237 13.48 6.56 1.16
C SER A 237 12.90 5.29 1.79
N ILE A 238 13.74 4.30 2.11
CA ILE A 238 13.35 3.07 2.80
C ILE A 238 12.86 3.37 4.20
N ALA A 239 13.62 4.12 5.01
CA ALA A 239 13.25 4.42 6.39
C ALA A 239 11.90 5.15 6.49
N ILE A 240 11.67 6.12 5.60
CA ILE A 240 10.44 6.92 5.58
C ILE A 240 9.24 6.11 5.09
N SER A 241 9.43 5.18 4.17
CA SER A 241 8.33 4.34 3.68
C SER A 241 7.99 3.24 4.70
N LEU A 242 9.00 2.69 5.39
CA LEU A 242 8.81 1.66 6.41
C LEU A 242 8.14 2.19 7.68
N LEU A 243 8.48 3.40 8.14
CA LEU A 243 7.96 3.91 9.41
C LEU A 243 6.41 3.97 9.44
N PRO A 244 5.70 4.61 8.50
CA PRO A 244 4.24 4.59 8.44
C PRO A 244 3.67 3.18 8.25
N ALA A 245 4.34 2.31 7.50
CA ALA A 245 3.91 0.92 7.29
C ALA A 245 3.92 0.13 8.60
N ILE A 246 4.98 0.24 9.40
CA ILE A 246 5.09 -0.41 10.72
C ILE A 246 3.99 0.08 11.66
N VAL A 247 3.76 1.39 11.75
CA VAL A 247 2.69 1.92 12.63
C VAL A 247 1.29 1.50 12.13
N SER A 248 1.07 1.46 10.80
CA SER A 248 -0.16 0.94 10.20
C SER A 248 -0.39 -0.54 10.51
N MET A 249 0.66 -1.36 10.50
CA MET A 249 0.58 -2.77 10.86
C MET A 249 0.31 -2.98 12.35
N ALA A 250 0.95 -2.19 13.21
CA ALA A 250 0.72 -2.22 14.65
C ALA A 250 -0.74 -1.84 14.98
N THR A 251 -1.24 -0.75 14.40
CA THR A 251 -2.62 -0.28 14.60
C THR A 251 -3.66 -1.29 14.10
N TYR A 252 -3.41 -1.93 12.95
CA TYR A 252 -4.26 -3.00 12.45
C TYR A 252 -4.26 -4.24 13.38
N THR A 253 -3.10 -4.60 13.94
CA THR A 253 -2.99 -5.71 14.88
C THR A 253 -3.75 -5.42 16.18
N VAL A 254 -3.59 -4.22 16.73
CA VAL A 254 -4.36 -3.74 17.88
C VAL A 254 -5.87 -3.81 17.58
N PHE A 255 -6.30 -3.27 16.44
CA PHE A 255 -7.70 -3.35 16.01
C PHE A 255 -8.21 -4.80 15.99
N ARG A 256 -7.44 -5.75 15.43
CA ARG A 256 -7.83 -7.16 15.38
C ARG A 256 -7.93 -7.82 16.76
N ILE A 257 -6.97 -7.58 17.65
CA ILE A 257 -6.96 -8.13 19.00
C ILE A 257 -8.18 -7.64 19.77
N PHE A 258 -8.43 -6.33 19.74
CA PHE A 258 -9.59 -5.74 20.40
C PHE A 258 -10.89 -6.20 19.76
N MET A 259 -10.94 -6.47 18.45
CA MET A 259 -12.13 -7.05 17.81
C MET A 259 -12.33 -8.53 18.16
N ALA A 260 -11.29 -9.30 18.46
CA ALA A 260 -11.38 -10.73 18.74
C ALA A 260 -11.74 -11.07 20.20
N ASN A 261 -11.24 -10.31 21.17
CA ASN A 261 -11.46 -10.62 22.59
C ASN A 261 -12.88 -10.23 23.04
N GLY A 262 -13.61 -11.19 23.63
CA GLY A 262 -14.99 -11.03 24.10
C GLY A 262 -15.22 -10.03 25.24
N TYR A 263 -16.51 -9.80 25.52
CA TYR A 263 -17.26 -8.78 26.29
C TYR A 263 -16.77 -8.23 27.65
N GLU A 264 -15.52 -8.36 28.09
CA GLU A 264 -15.22 -7.99 29.50
C GLU A 264 -15.03 -6.48 29.78
N PHE A 265 -14.77 -5.64 28.78
CA PHE A 265 -14.66 -4.17 28.94
C PHE A 265 -15.24 -3.39 27.75
N GLY A 266 -16.57 -3.23 27.70
CA GLY A 266 -17.29 -2.70 26.53
C GLY A 266 -16.89 -1.28 26.09
N PHE A 267 -16.77 -0.31 27.01
CA PHE A 267 -16.56 1.10 26.66
C PHE A 267 -15.13 1.43 26.20
N LEU A 268 -14.13 0.97 26.96
CA LEU A 268 -12.71 1.16 26.59
C LEU A 268 -12.38 0.47 25.26
N ARG A 269 -12.94 -0.71 25.02
CA ARG A 269 -12.77 -1.45 23.77
C ARG A 269 -13.36 -0.70 22.58
N PHE A 270 -14.59 -0.20 22.71
CA PHE A 270 -15.23 0.58 21.63
C PHE A 270 -14.42 1.83 21.32
N GLY A 271 -13.96 2.55 22.36
CA GLY A 271 -13.10 3.72 22.22
C GLY A 271 -11.79 3.41 21.47
N VAL A 272 -11.04 2.38 21.89
CA VAL A 272 -9.77 1.99 21.25
C VAL A 272 -9.98 1.51 19.81
N THR A 273 -11.05 0.75 19.55
CA THR A 273 -11.39 0.25 18.22
C THR A 273 -11.75 1.40 17.28
N ALA A 274 -12.61 2.32 17.72
CA ALA A 274 -12.99 3.50 16.96
C ALA A 274 -11.80 4.43 16.70
N LEU A 275 -10.95 4.64 17.70
CA LEU A 275 -9.75 5.46 17.56
C LEU A 275 -8.77 4.84 16.55
N SER A 276 -8.52 3.53 16.65
CA SER A 276 -7.63 2.82 15.71
C SER A 276 -8.18 2.88 14.27
N PHE A 277 -9.49 2.76 14.12
CA PHE A 277 -10.18 2.89 12.83
C PHE A 277 -10.02 4.29 12.21
N LEU A 278 -10.21 5.35 13.01
CA LEU A 278 -10.06 6.74 12.56
C LEU A 278 -8.60 7.17 12.37
N PHE A 279 -7.68 6.55 13.09
CA PHE A 279 -6.25 6.85 13.00
C PHE A 279 -5.62 6.31 11.72
N ARG A 280 -6.10 5.16 11.23
CA ARG A 280 -5.61 4.52 10.01
C ARG A 280 -5.60 5.42 8.75
N PRO A 281 -6.71 6.09 8.37
CA PRO A 281 -6.71 6.95 7.19
C PRO A 281 -5.77 8.14 7.35
N MET A 282 -5.59 8.67 8.57
CA MET A 282 -4.61 9.75 8.82
C MET A 282 -3.18 9.27 8.61
N LEU A 283 -2.85 8.04 9.02
CA LEU A 283 -1.55 7.43 8.77
C LEU A 283 -1.28 7.23 7.28
N THR A 284 -2.28 6.72 6.55
CA THR A 284 -2.18 6.56 5.11
C THR A 284 -1.97 7.91 4.44
N LEU A 285 -2.69 8.96 4.85
CA LEU A 285 -2.48 10.31 4.33
C LEU A 285 -1.04 10.79 4.55
N VAL A 286 -0.52 10.68 5.78
CA VAL A 286 0.86 11.06 6.10
C VAL A 286 1.85 10.28 5.25
N GLY A 287 1.66 8.97 5.10
CA GLY A 287 2.50 8.13 4.24
C GLY A 287 2.52 8.60 2.79
N LEU A 288 1.36 8.87 2.20
CA LEU A 288 1.23 9.35 0.82
C LEU A 288 1.88 10.72 0.61
N VAL A 289 1.62 11.66 1.53
CA VAL A 289 2.23 13.00 1.48
C VAL A 289 3.75 12.86 1.58
N THR A 290 4.24 12.05 2.51
CA THR A 290 5.69 11.90 2.71
C THR A 290 6.36 11.23 1.51
N GLN A 291 5.73 10.23 0.88
CA GLN A 291 6.23 9.62 -0.36
C GLN A 291 6.32 10.64 -1.51
N THR A 292 5.34 11.54 -1.64
CA THR A 292 5.39 12.59 -2.67
C THR A 292 6.47 13.63 -2.41
N VAL A 293 6.68 14.03 -1.15
CA VAL A 293 7.77 14.93 -0.78
C VAL A 293 9.12 14.28 -1.09
N ILE A 294 9.29 12.98 -0.79
CA ILE A 294 10.51 12.25 -1.17
C ILE A 294 10.73 12.27 -2.69
N TYR A 295 9.67 12.06 -3.48
CA TYR A 295 9.78 12.14 -4.93
C TYR A 295 10.35 13.51 -5.37
N PHE A 296 9.84 14.62 -4.84
CA PHE A 296 10.34 15.95 -5.15
C PHE A 296 11.77 16.18 -4.65
N VAL A 297 12.12 15.70 -3.46
CA VAL A 297 13.49 15.76 -2.93
C VAL A 297 14.47 14.97 -3.80
N CYS A 298 14.11 13.75 -4.20
CA CYS A 298 14.93 12.92 -5.09
C CYS A 298 15.06 13.55 -6.49
N LYS A 299 13.99 14.13 -7.03
CA LYS A 299 14.01 14.83 -8.32
C LYS A 299 14.91 16.06 -8.27
N SER A 300 14.80 16.85 -7.21
CA SER A 300 15.64 18.01 -6.96
C SER A 300 17.11 17.64 -6.78
N TYR A 301 17.42 16.47 -6.20
CA TYR A 301 18.79 16.01 -6.00
C TYR A 301 19.51 15.67 -7.32
N HIS A 302 18.77 15.25 -8.35
CA HIS A 302 19.32 14.96 -9.68
C HIS A 302 19.22 16.16 -10.65
N ASP A 303 18.96 17.37 -10.14
CA ASP A 303 18.75 18.61 -10.91
C ASP A 303 17.69 18.49 -12.03
N GLU A 304 16.75 17.56 -11.90
CA GLU A 304 15.63 17.45 -12.83
C GLU A 304 14.62 18.57 -12.59
N ASN A 305 14.31 19.37 -13.62
CA ASN A 305 13.42 20.52 -13.49
C ASN A 305 11.97 20.09 -13.14
N ILE A 306 11.44 20.62 -12.04
CA ILE A 306 10.07 20.41 -11.56
C ILE A 306 9.03 20.98 -12.55
N ASN A 307 9.42 21.94 -13.41
CA ASN A 307 8.55 22.54 -14.43
C ASN A 307 8.01 21.53 -15.44
N LYS A 308 8.69 20.40 -15.70
CA LYS A 308 8.18 19.36 -16.59
C LYS A 308 6.93 18.67 -16.03
N SER A 309 6.90 18.45 -14.70
CA SER A 309 5.69 17.97 -14.02
C SER A 309 4.57 19.01 -14.04
N ALA A 310 4.91 20.30 -13.97
CA ALA A 310 3.93 21.39 -14.04
C ALA A 310 3.29 21.51 -15.45
N LEU A 311 4.08 21.37 -16.52
CA LEU A 311 3.60 21.38 -17.90
C LEU A 311 2.59 20.26 -18.19
N LEU A 312 2.85 19.06 -17.67
CA LEU A 312 1.91 17.94 -17.81
C LEU A 312 0.60 18.22 -17.08
N LEU A 313 0.65 18.84 -15.89
CA LEU A 313 -0.55 19.25 -15.17
C LEU A 313 -1.41 20.26 -15.96
N ASP A 314 -0.78 21.20 -16.66
CA ASP A 314 -1.45 22.20 -17.48
C ASP A 314 -2.13 21.58 -18.72
N GLU A 315 -1.56 20.51 -19.30
CA GLU A 315 -2.19 19.75 -20.37
C GLU A 315 -3.44 18.98 -19.89
N TYR A 316 -3.41 18.48 -18.64
CA TYR A 316 -4.55 17.76 -18.07
C TYR A 316 -5.72 18.65 -17.66
N VAL A 317 -5.42 19.84 -17.15
CA VAL A 317 -6.42 20.86 -16.86
C VAL A 317 -5.97 22.16 -17.49
N PRO A 318 -6.40 22.47 -18.73
CA PRO A 318 -6.23 23.82 -19.25
C PRO A 318 -6.83 24.76 -18.21
N LEU A 319 -6.07 25.79 -17.84
CA LEU A 319 -6.62 26.91 -17.10
C LEU A 319 -7.81 27.40 -17.93
N GLN A 320 -9.04 27.08 -17.53
CA GLN A 320 -10.18 27.84 -17.98
C GLN A 320 -9.91 29.25 -17.48
N ALA A 321 -9.52 30.10 -18.43
CA ALA A 321 -9.48 31.52 -18.27
C ALA A 321 -10.93 31.97 -18.25
N ASP A 322 -11.54 32.00 -17.07
CA ASP A 322 -12.79 32.72 -16.78
C ASP A 322 -12.56 33.33 -15.39
N ASP A 323 -12.80 34.60 -15.08
CA ASP A 323 -13.19 35.81 -15.80
C ASP A 323 -12.77 37.00 -14.91
N VAL A 324 -12.61 38.17 -15.52
CA VAL A 324 -12.36 39.47 -14.89
C VAL A 324 -13.44 39.83 -13.86
#